data_AF-A0AAV7AH90-F1
#
_entry.id   AF-A0AAV7AH90-F1
#
_cell.length_a   1.000
_cell.length_b   1.000
_cell.length_c   1.000
_cell.angle_alpha   90.00
_cell.angle_beta   90.00
_cell.angle_gamma   90.00
#
_symmetry.space_group_name_H-M   'P 1'
#
loop_
_entity.id
_entity.type
_entity.pdbx_description
1 polymer ?
#
loop_
_entity_poly.entity_id
_entity_poly.type
_entity_poly.pdbx_seq_one_letter_code
_entity_poly.pdbx_strand_id
1 'polypeptide(L)'
;MMNLFAVLIIWSKIILGLSQTPNTTISLTATELALVKDIWAKVTPQANELGAEMLERWFLSFPETKGFFARFDLSHGSNDLLIEGGKILNAFGNAINYVDDPAGLRVAIRDLRAYNLELNPDNFPLLSHIIQVVLASHFPDDFTIEAQAAVDKFLSEVSNFLISDHRSMHQG
;
A
#
# COMPACT_ATOMS: atom_id res chain seq x y z
N MET A 1 34.85 17.63 0.88
CA MET A 1 34.57 18.44 -0.32
C MET A 1 33.53 17.70 -1.15
N MET A 2 32.33 18.25 -1.31
CA MET A 2 31.26 17.61 -2.08
C MET A 2 31.49 17.86 -3.58
N ASN A 3 31.43 16.79 -4.39
CA ASN A 3 31.74 16.82 -5.82
C ASN A 3 30.76 17.73 -6.59
N LEU A 4 31.27 18.55 -7.52
CA LEU A 4 30.49 19.50 -8.32
C LEU A 4 29.33 18.83 -9.09
N PHE A 5 29.47 17.55 -9.41
CA PHE A 5 28.41 16.72 -10.01
C PHE A 5 27.19 16.51 -9.09
N ALA A 6 27.40 16.37 -7.77
CA ALA A 6 26.31 16.25 -6.81
C ALA A 6 25.53 17.56 -6.69
N VAL A 7 26.21 18.70 -6.79
CA VAL A 7 25.58 20.02 -6.79
C VAL A 7 24.74 20.20 -8.05
N LEU A 8 25.24 19.86 -9.24
CA LEU A 8 24.47 19.94 -10.49
C LEU A 8 23.19 19.08 -10.49
N ILE A 9 23.23 17.89 -9.89
CA ILE A 9 22.03 17.03 -9.75
C ILE A 9 21.01 17.68 -8.80
N ILE A 10 21.45 18.28 -7.69
CA ILE A 10 20.57 18.98 -6.74
C ILE A 10 19.93 20.20 -7.40
N TRP A 11 20.70 20.98 -8.17
CA TRP A 11 20.20 22.16 -8.87
C TRP A 11 19.27 21.81 -10.04
N SER A 12 19.52 20.69 -10.75
CA SER A 12 18.61 20.19 -11.79
C SER A 12 17.24 19.78 -11.24
N LYS A 13 17.18 19.20 -10.02
CA LYS A 13 15.92 18.79 -9.38
C LYS A 13 15.08 19.98 -8.92
N ILE A 14 15.71 21.07 -8.50
CA ILE A 14 15.03 22.30 -8.08
C ILE A 14 14.44 23.05 -9.28
N ILE A 15 15.16 23.10 -10.41
CA ILE A 15 14.73 23.84 -11.61
C ILE A 15 13.59 23.12 -12.37
N LEU A 16 13.49 21.79 -12.28
CA LEU A 16 12.45 20.99 -12.93
C LEU A 16 11.21 20.70 -12.06
N GLY A 17 11.12 21.24 -10.84
CA GLY A 17 9.97 21.02 -9.97
C GLY A 17 9.76 19.58 -9.51
N LEU A 18 10.72 18.68 -9.74
CA LEU A 18 10.69 17.28 -9.29
C LEU A 18 11.32 17.11 -7.90
N SER A 19 10.93 17.99 -6.97
CA SER A 19 11.01 17.67 -5.55
C SER A 19 9.60 17.38 -5.06
N GLN A 20 9.11 16.16 -5.28
CA GLN A 20 8.11 15.66 -4.34
C GLN A 20 8.81 15.62 -2.98
N THR A 21 8.47 16.57 -2.11
CA THR A 21 8.78 16.43 -0.69
C THR A 21 8.27 15.06 -0.26
N PRO A 22 9.03 14.28 0.52
CA PRO A 22 8.50 13.01 1.02
C PRO A 22 7.17 13.31 1.72
N ASN A 23 6.05 12.83 1.15
CA ASN A 23 4.75 12.93 1.82
C ASN A 23 4.87 12.15 3.12
N THR A 24 4.88 12.88 4.23
CA THR A 24 4.97 12.36 5.60
C THR A 24 3.59 12.24 6.25
N THR A 25 2.52 12.40 5.47
CA THR A 25 1.11 12.41 5.87
C THR A 25 0.28 11.85 4.73
N ILE A 26 -0.76 11.06 5.03
CA ILE A 26 -1.77 10.65 4.04
C ILE A 26 -2.75 11.81 3.87
N SER A 27 -2.87 12.36 2.66
CA SER A 27 -3.78 13.48 2.39
C SER A 27 -5.12 12.99 1.80
N LEU A 28 -6.14 12.87 2.64
CA LEU A 28 -7.52 12.59 2.23
C LEU A 28 -8.45 13.71 2.71
N THR A 29 -9.44 14.07 1.91
CA THR A 29 -10.57 14.89 2.37
C THR A 29 -11.43 14.09 3.34
N ALA A 30 -12.24 14.77 4.16
CA ALA A 30 -13.15 14.10 5.09
C ALA A 30 -14.13 13.14 4.36
N THR A 31 -14.58 13.51 3.17
CA THR A 31 -15.46 12.68 2.34
C THR A 31 -14.73 11.45 1.80
N GLU A 32 -13.51 11.60 1.25
CA GLU A 32 -12.71 10.47 0.79
C GLU A 32 -12.40 9.51 1.95
N LEU A 33 -12.03 10.03 3.13
CA LEU A 33 -11.76 9.22 4.31
C LEU A 33 -13.00 8.44 4.78
N ALA A 34 -14.19 9.06 4.72
CA ALA A 34 -15.44 8.37 5.05
C ALA A 34 -15.71 7.21 4.10
N LEU A 35 -15.56 7.42 2.79
CA LEU A 35 -15.73 6.36 1.79
C LEU A 35 -14.75 5.20 2.00
N VAL A 36 -13.48 5.50 2.27
CA VAL A 36 -12.46 4.48 2.56
C VAL A 36 -12.82 3.68 3.81
N LYS A 37 -13.30 4.36 4.88
CA LYS A 37 -13.77 3.70 6.11
C LYS A 37 -14.96 2.79 5.86
N ASP A 38 -15.94 3.25 5.07
CA ASP A 38 -17.14 2.48 4.76
C ASP A 38 -16.82 1.19 3.99
N ILE A 39 -15.90 1.28 3.01
CA ILE A 39 -15.39 0.09 2.32
C ILE A 39 -14.66 -0.84 3.30
N TRP A 40 -13.73 -0.32 4.11
CA TRP A 40 -12.93 -1.17 4.98
C TRP A 40 -13.72 -1.80 6.15
N ALA A 41 -14.83 -1.20 6.55
CA ALA A 41 -15.78 -1.79 7.48
C ALA A 41 -16.41 -3.08 6.93
N LYS A 42 -16.53 -3.21 5.60
CA LYS A 42 -17.00 -4.43 4.92
C LYS A 42 -15.88 -5.43 4.62
N VAL A 43 -14.65 -4.94 4.44
CA VAL A 43 -13.46 -5.78 4.25
C VAL A 43 -13.10 -6.51 5.54
N THR A 44 -13.07 -5.81 6.67
CA THR A 44 -12.52 -6.31 7.95
C THR A 44 -13.11 -7.66 8.41
N PRO A 45 -14.43 -7.90 8.35
CA PRO A 45 -15.02 -9.18 8.79
C PRO A 45 -14.62 -10.40 7.94
N GLN A 46 -14.09 -10.18 6.74
CA GLN A 46 -13.74 -11.20 5.74
C GLN A 46 -12.34 -10.95 5.15
N ALA A 47 -11.47 -10.31 5.94
CA ALA A 47 -10.16 -9.88 5.49
C ALA A 47 -9.27 -11.06 5.09
N ASN A 48 -9.42 -12.22 5.74
CA ASN A 48 -8.63 -13.41 5.42
C ASN A 48 -9.02 -13.97 4.05
N GLU A 49 -10.32 -14.11 3.78
CA GLU A 49 -10.84 -14.64 2.51
C GLU A 49 -10.50 -13.71 1.35
N LEU A 50 -10.82 -12.41 1.49
CA LEU A 50 -10.50 -11.40 0.47
C LEU A 50 -8.99 -11.24 0.28
N GLY A 51 -8.23 -11.37 1.36
CA GLY A 51 -6.77 -11.28 1.35
C GLY A 51 -6.12 -12.46 0.63
N ALA A 52 -6.61 -13.68 0.85
CA ALA A 52 -6.15 -14.85 0.12
C ALA A 52 -6.44 -14.71 -1.38
N GLU A 53 -7.67 -14.30 -1.74
CA GLU A 53 -8.03 -14.06 -3.14
C GLU A 53 -7.16 -12.97 -3.79
N MET A 54 -6.90 -11.88 -3.06
CA MET A 54 -5.97 -10.84 -3.49
C MET A 54 -4.58 -11.41 -3.80
N LEU A 55 -4.01 -12.23 -2.91
CA LEU A 55 -2.71 -12.86 -3.15
C LEU A 55 -2.74 -13.81 -4.35
N GLU A 56 -3.76 -14.65 -4.47
CA GLU A 56 -3.91 -15.56 -5.62
C GLU A 56 -3.98 -14.81 -6.94
N ARG A 57 -4.81 -13.76 -7.03
CA ARG A 57 -4.91 -12.90 -8.21
C ARG A 57 -3.58 -12.19 -8.52
N TRP A 58 -2.86 -11.76 -7.49
CA TRP A 58 -1.56 -11.12 -7.64
C TRP A 58 -0.54 -12.08 -8.26
N PHE A 59 -0.45 -13.30 -7.72
CA PHE A 59 0.46 -14.32 -8.21
C PHE A 59 0.12 -14.86 -9.60
N LEU A 60 -1.16 -14.85 -9.98
CA LEU A 60 -1.58 -15.22 -11.33
C LEU A 60 -1.26 -14.12 -12.34
N SER A 61 -1.43 -12.86 -11.97
CA SER A 61 -1.21 -11.72 -12.85
C SER A 61 0.27 -11.35 -12.97
N PHE A 62 1.05 -11.56 -11.91
CA PHE A 62 2.46 -11.17 -11.78
C PHE A 62 3.28 -12.30 -11.12
N PRO A 63 3.58 -13.41 -11.84
CA PRO A 63 4.19 -14.60 -11.27
C PRO A 63 5.53 -14.39 -10.55
N GLU A 64 6.28 -13.37 -10.93
CA GLU A 64 7.54 -12.94 -10.30
C GLU A 64 7.36 -12.60 -8.81
N THR A 65 6.15 -12.21 -8.40
CA THR A 65 5.85 -11.86 -7.01
C THR A 65 5.76 -13.06 -6.07
N LYS A 66 5.66 -14.29 -6.60
CA LYS A 66 5.68 -15.51 -5.78
C LYS A 66 6.98 -15.68 -4.99
N GLY A 67 8.09 -15.11 -5.50
CA GLY A 67 9.39 -15.18 -4.84
C GLY A 67 9.39 -14.57 -3.43
N PHE A 68 8.55 -13.56 -3.17
CA PHE A 68 8.42 -12.94 -1.86
C PHE A 68 7.78 -13.87 -0.82
N PHE A 69 6.99 -14.84 -1.29
CA PHE A 69 6.23 -15.76 -0.45
C PHE A 69 6.76 -17.20 -0.52
N ALA A 70 8.02 -17.40 -0.93
CA ALA A 70 8.59 -18.74 -1.16
C ALA A 70 8.58 -19.67 0.06
N ARG A 71 8.42 -19.14 1.28
CA ARG A 71 8.32 -19.90 2.54
C ARG A 71 6.91 -20.41 2.86
N PHE A 72 5.90 -19.95 2.13
CA PHE A 72 4.49 -20.22 2.39
C PHE A 72 3.93 -21.23 1.38
N ASP A 73 2.89 -21.96 1.78
CA ASP A 73 2.07 -22.75 0.87
C ASP A 73 1.20 -21.81 0.00
N LEU A 74 1.52 -21.71 -1.29
CA LEU A 74 0.79 -20.86 -2.25
C LEU A 74 -0.31 -21.62 -3.00
N SER A 75 -0.68 -22.82 -2.56
CA SER A 75 -1.80 -23.55 -3.13
C SER A 75 -3.14 -22.88 -2.83
N HIS A 76 -4.11 -23.05 -3.72
CA HIS A 76 -5.43 -22.45 -3.57
C HIS A 76 -6.09 -22.91 -2.26
N GLY A 77 -6.58 -21.95 -1.48
CA GLY A 77 -7.24 -22.21 -0.20
C GLY A 77 -6.29 -22.63 0.94
N SER A 78 -4.97 -22.45 0.79
CA SER A 78 -4.04 -22.73 1.88
C SER A 78 -4.30 -21.79 3.07
N ASN A 79 -4.04 -22.31 4.28
CA ASN A 79 -4.15 -21.52 5.49
C ASN A 79 -3.11 -20.37 5.54
N ASP A 80 -1.96 -20.56 4.88
CA ASP A 80 -0.94 -19.53 4.77
C ASP A 80 -1.44 -18.32 3.97
N LEU A 81 -2.13 -18.53 2.85
CA LEU A 81 -2.70 -17.44 2.06
C LEU A 81 -3.78 -16.67 2.81
N LEU A 82 -4.64 -17.37 3.57
CA LEU A 82 -5.67 -16.75 4.42
C LEU A 82 -5.04 -15.84 5.47
N ILE A 83 -4.01 -16.33 6.17
CA ILE A 83 -3.34 -15.58 7.24
C ILE A 83 -2.54 -14.41 6.68
N GLU A 84 -1.70 -14.64 5.68
CA GLU A 84 -0.81 -13.61 5.14
C GLU A 84 -1.59 -12.55 4.36
N GLY A 85 -2.57 -12.96 3.56
CA GLY A 85 -3.45 -12.03 2.85
C GLY A 85 -4.28 -11.18 3.82
N GLY A 86 -4.85 -11.82 4.86
CA GLY A 86 -5.60 -11.14 5.90
C GLY A 86 -4.77 -10.11 6.67
N LYS A 87 -3.52 -10.41 6.99
CA LYS A 87 -2.59 -9.45 7.61
C LYS A 87 -2.40 -8.20 6.75
N ILE A 88 -2.22 -8.37 5.43
CA ILE A 88 -2.02 -7.25 4.51
C ILE A 88 -3.26 -6.34 4.48
N LEU A 89 -4.45 -6.90 4.27
CA LEU A 89 -5.70 -6.10 4.23
C LEU A 89 -6.00 -5.45 5.58
N ASN A 90 -5.78 -6.14 6.68
CA ASN A 90 -5.95 -5.57 8.02
C ASN A 90 -4.95 -4.44 8.31
N ALA A 91 -3.73 -4.51 7.79
CA ALA A 91 -2.74 -3.47 7.99
C ALA A 91 -3.10 -2.19 7.21
N PHE A 92 -3.64 -2.31 5.99
CA PHE A 92 -4.26 -1.16 5.30
C PHE A 92 -5.44 -0.60 6.12
N GLY A 93 -6.30 -1.47 6.67
CA GLY A 93 -7.41 -1.04 7.52
C GLY A 93 -6.98 -0.29 8.77
N ASN A 94 -5.89 -0.75 9.39
CA ASN A 94 -5.31 -0.10 10.54
C ASN A 94 -4.76 1.29 10.18
N ALA A 95 -4.13 1.45 9.01
CA ALA A 95 -3.58 2.72 8.55
C ALA A 95 -4.64 3.83 8.42
N ILE A 96 -5.89 3.48 8.12
CA ILE A 96 -7.02 4.42 8.04
C ILE A 96 -7.23 5.19 9.37
N ASN A 97 -6.91 4.56 10.51
CA ASN A 97 -7.07 5.17 11.83
C ASN A 97 -5.98 6.21 12.16
N TYR A 98 -4.92 6.30 11.36
CA TYR A 98 -3.76 7.13 11.63
C TYR A 98 -3.45 8.12 10.50
N VAL A 99 -4.40 8.39 9.60
CA VAL A 99 -4.17 9.32 8.47
C VAL A 99 -3.74 10.73 8.93
N ASP A 100 -4.23 11.17 10.09
CA ASP A 100 -3.91 12.46 10.71
C ASP A 100 -2.77 12.38 11.75
N ASP A 101 -2.22 11.19 12.01
CA ASP A 101 -1.14 10.96 12.98
C ASP A 101 0.07 10.29 12.29
N PRO A 102 1.03 11.07 11.77
CA PRO A 102 2.23 10.53 11.13
C PRO A 102 3.06 9.59 12.00
N ALA A 103 3.07 9.78 13.32
CA ALA A 103 3.83 8.92 14.22
C ALA A 103 3.12 7.58 14.42
N GLY A 104 1.83 7.61 14.68
CA GLY A 104 0.98 6.41 14.74
C GLY A 104 0.97 5.66 13.41
N LEU A 105 0.93 6.37 12.28
CA LEU A 105 0.95 5.77 10.95
C LEU A 105 2.25 4.99 10.69
N ARG A 106 3.41 5.54 11.07
CA ARG A 106 4.70 4.80 10.98
C ARG A 106 4.67 3.48 11.74
N VAL A 107 4.02 3.46 12.90
CA VAL A 107 3.87 2.23 13.69
C VAL A 107 2.87 1.29 13.03
N ALA A 108 1.71 1.81 12.59
CA ALA A 108 0.62 1.02 12.01
C ALA A 108 1.00 0.30 10.71
N ILE A 109 1.83 0.94 9.87
CA ILE A 109 2.29 0.35 8.61
C ILE A 109 3.58 -0.46 8.75
N ARG A 110 4.15 -0.58 9.95
CA ARG A 110 5.38 -1.37 10.16
C ARG A 110 5.20 -2.81 9.71
N ASP A 111 4.00 -3.36 9.88
CA ASP A 111 3.69 -4.72 9.45
C ASP A 111 3.59 -4.81 7.92
N LEU A 112 3.08 -3.76 7.23
CA LEU A 112 3.22 -3.62 5.78
C LEU A 112 4.69 -3.51 5.35
N ARG A 113 5.58 -2.96 6.19
CA ARG A 113 7.02 -2.90 5.88
C ARG A 113 7.69 -4.25 5.88
N ALA A 114 7.26 -5.20 6.71
CA ALA A 114 7.80 -6.56 6.64
C ALA A 114 7.59 -7.16 5.24
N TYR A 115 6.43 -6.89 4.64
CA TYR A 115 6.17 -7.23 3.24
C TYR A 115 6.89 -6.28 2.25
N ASN A 116 6.94 -4.97 2.50
CA ASN A 116 7.64 -3.99 1.64
C ASN A 116 9.17 -4.17 1.60
N LEU A 117 9.80 -4.74 2.62
CA LEU A 117 11.23 -5.03 2.60
C LEU A 117 11.55 -6.23 1.68
N GLU A 118 10.57 -7.11 1.47
CA GLU A 118 10.66 -8.19 0.49
C GLU A 118 10.25 -7.67 -0.91
N LEU A 119 9.27 -6.77 -0.99
CA LEU A 119 8.75 -6.20 -2.24
C LEU A 119 9.59 -5.02 -2.74
N ASN A 120 10.08 -5.06 -3.99
CA ASN A 120 10.58 -3.85 -4.65
C ASN A 120 9.47 -2.77 -4.59
N PRO A 121 9.77 -1.50 -4.22
CA PRO A 121 8.83 -0.38 -4.31
C PRO A 121 7.98 -0.32 -5.59
N ASP A 122 8.52 -0.81 -6.72
CA ASP A 122 7.82 -0.89 -8.00
C ASP A 122 6.59 -1.84 -7.99
N ASN A 123 6.49 -2.73 -7.01
CA ASN A 123 5.41 -3.72 -6.90
C ASN A 123 4.18 -3.21 -6.13
N PHE A 124 4.31 -2.12 -5.37
CA PHE A 124 3.17 -1.55 -4.62
C PHE A 124 2.00 -1.12 -5.51
N PRO A 125 2.23 -0.44 -6.66
CA PRO A 125 1.16 -0.13 -7.59
C PRO A 125 0.42 -1.38 -8.11
N LEU A 126 1.12 -2.50 -8.28
CA LEU A 126 0.52 -3.77 -8.73
C LEU A 126 -0.40 -4.34 -7.64
N LEU A 127 0.06 -4.34 -6.38
CA LEU A 127 -0.75 -4.74 -5.24
C LEU A 127 -1.99 -3.85 -5.09
N SER A 128 -1.84 -2.54 -5.20
CA SER A 128 -2.95 -1.59 -5.16
C SER A 128 -4.00 -1.88 -6.23
N HIS A 129 -3.57 -2.19 -7.45
CA HIS A 129 -4.47 -2.57 -8.53
C HIS A 129 -5.23 -3.88 -8.22
N ILE A 130 -4.54 -4.90 -7.68
CA ILE A 130 -5.20 -6.16 -7.33
C ILE A 130 -6.22 -5.98 -6.19
N ILE A 131 -5.89 -5.16 -5.18
CA ILE A 131 -6.85 -4.79 -4.13
C ILE A 131 -8.10 -4.16 -4.74
N GLN A 132 -7.94 -3.17 -5.64
CA GLN A 132 -9.05 -2.53 -6.35
C GLN A 132 -9.94 -3.55 -7.08
N VAL A 133 -9.34 -4.53 -7.76
CA VAL A 133 -10.07 -5.58 -8.48
C VAL A 133 -10.88 -6.47 -7.52
N VAL A 134 -10.29 -6.86 -6.38
CA VAL A 134 -11.00 -7.66 -5.37
C VAL A 134 -12.17 -6.88 -4.77
N LEU A 135 -11.95 -5.62 -4.40
CA LEU A 135 -13.01 -4.77 -3.83
C LEU A 135 -14.16 -4.56 -4.81
N ALA A 136 -13.85 -4.26 -6.08
CA ALA A 136 -14.86 -4.11 -7.12
C ALA A 136 -15.67 -5.40 -7.39
N SER A 137 -15.02 -6.57 -7.24
CA SER A 137 -15.67 -7.87 -7.46
C SER A 137 -16.63 -8.26 -6.34
N HIS A 138 -16.33 -7.87 -5.09
CA HIS A 138 -17.09 -8.27 -3.91
C HIS A 138 -18.07 -7.22 -3.40
N PHE A 139 -17.85 -5.94 -3.73
CA PHE A 139 -18.69 -4.83 -3.27
C PHE A 139 -19.20 -3.97 -4.44
N PRO A 140 -19.74 -4.54 -5.52
CA PRO A 140 -20.07 -3.76 -6.73
C PRO A 140 -21.08 -2.63 -6.48
N ASP A 141 -22.00 -2.80 -5.54
CA ASP A 141 -23.01 -1.77 -5.21
C ASP A 141 -22.45 -0.64 -4.35
N ASP A 142 -21.39 -0.89 -3.57
CA ASP A 142 -20.77 0.09 -2.68
C ASP A 142 -19.50 0.73 -3.27
N PHE A 143 -18.87 0.04 -4.22
CA PHE A 143 -17.64 0.48 -4.88
C PHE A 143 -17.95 1.40 -6.06
N THR A 144 -18.63 2.52 -5.76
CA THR A 144 -18.95 3.57 -6.72
C THR A 144 -17.68 4.22 -7.27
N ILE A 145 -17.81 5.05 -8.32
CA ILE A 145 -16.68 5.78 -8.91
C ILE A 145 -15.96 6.63 -7.85
N GLU A 146 -16.72 7.27 -6.96
CA GLU A 146 -16.19 8.08 -5.86
C GLU A 146 -15.45 7.23 -4.83
N ALA A 147 -16.04 6.08 -4.43
CA ALA A 147 -15.40 5.16 -3.49
C ALA A 147 -14.11 4.57 -4.09
N GLN A 148 -14.15 4.18 -5.36
CA GLN A 148 -13.00 3.66 -6.10
C GLN A 148 -11.86 4.70 -6.13
N ALA A 149 -12.16 5.95 -6.50
CA ALA A 149 -11.19 7.03 -6.54
C ALA A 149 -10.61 7.34 -5.16
N ALA A 150 -11.43 7.34 -4.10
CA ALA A 150 -10.99 7.55 -2.73
C ALA A 150 -10.05 6.42 -2.26
N VAL A 151 -10.38 5.16 -2.56
CA VAL A 151 -9.53 4.01 -2.22
C VAL A 151 -8.23 4.03 -3.02
N ASP A 152 -8.26 4.40 -4.31
CA ASP A 152 -7.06 4.50 -5.15
C ASP A 152 -6.08 5.54 -4.58
N LYS A 153 -6.60 6.72 -4.24
CA LYS A 153 -5.84 7.79 -3.59
C LYS A 153 -5.27 7.33 -2.25
N PHE A 154 -6.07 6.67 -1.41
CA PHE A 154 -5.61 6.14 -0.13
C PHE A 154 -4.44 5.16 -0.30
N LEU A 155 -4.58 4.16 -1.18
CA LEU A 155 -3.53 3.18 -1.44
C LEU A 155 -2.24 3.83 -1.98
N SER A 156 -2.38 4.84 -2.85
CA SER A 156 -1.27 5.63 -3.38
C SER A 156 -0.52 6.39 -2.28
N GLU A 157 -1.26 7.08 -1.39
CA GLU A 157 -0.66 7.80 -0.27
C GLU A 157 0.03 6.86 0.73
N VAL A 158 -0.55 5.69 1.02
CA VAL A 158 0.11 4.66 1.86
C VAL A 158 1.40 4.17 1.21
N SER A 159 1.39 3.90 -0.10
CA SER A 159 2.59 3.51 -0.87
C SER A 159 3.67 4.59 -0.81
N ASN A 160 3.30 5.85 -1.06
CA ASN A 160 4.22 6.99 -1.01
C ASN A 160 4.86 7.13 0.38
N PHE A 161 4.08 6.94 1.44
CA PHE A 161 4.57 6.97 2.81
C PHE A 161 5.54 5.82 3.12
N LEU A 162 5.25 4.61 2.63
CA LEU A 162 6.14 3.45 2.79
C LEU A 162 7.49 3.66 2.09
N ILE A 163 7.47 4.26 0.89
CA ILE A 163 8.67 4.59 0.11
C ILE A 163 9.47 5.72 0.78
N SER A 164 8.78 6.75 1.28
CA SER A 164 9.43 7.92 1.87
C SER A 164 10.17 7.56 3.16
N ASP A 165 9.60 6.70 3.99
CA ASP A 165 10.22 6.23 5.21
C ASP A 165 11.43 5.32 4.95
N HIS A 166 11.37 4.43 3.96
CA HIS A 166 12.52 3.61 3.56
C HIS A 166 13.75 4.47 3.20
N ARG A 167 13.56 5.59 2.49
CA ARG A 167 14.67 6.50 2.13
C ARG A 167 15.27 7.21 3.35
N SER A 168 14.47 7.47 4.38
CA SER A 168 14.94 8.14 5.60
C SER A 168 15.85 7.26 6.46
N MET A 169 15.69 5.93 6.40
CA MET A 169 16.54 4.98 7.16
C MET A 169 17.95 4.78 6.57
N HIS A 170 18.16 5.09 5.29
CA HIS A 170 19.48 4.97 4.64
C HIS A 170 20.30 6.27 4.65
N GLN A 171 19.80 7.34 5.28
CA GLN A 171 20.49 8.64 5.37
C GLN A 171 20.85 9.08 6.80
N GLY A 172 20.70 8.18 7.80
CA GLY A 172 21.02 8.44 9.21
C GLY A 172 22.34 7.83 9.65
#